data_AF-I4Z9S2-F1
#
_entry.id   AF-I4Z9S2-F1
#
_cell.length_a   1.000
_cell.length_b   1.000
_cell.length_c   1.000
_cell.angle_alpha   90.00
_cell.angle_beta   90.00
_cell.angle_gamma   90.00
#
_symmetry.space_group_name_H-M   'P 1'
#
loop_
_entity.id
_entity.type
_entity.pdbx_description
1 polymer ?
#
loop_
_entity_poly.entity_id
_entity_poly.type
_entity_poly.pdbx_seq_one_letter_code
_entity_poly.pdbx_strand_id
1 'polypeptide(L)'
;MEKLFETLVWKLRRGIVSFVYRKKDGTERHACGTLYGIGHTIKGTSKHHQYNYTFAYYDVDCKGWRSFIIENLVEVGELRQSTIDEHHNICLALVVKLKEKMKKEGKTAFAYRKADGTIRYAHGILSDNIDVSGRYFVYFDTDKGEERKFRIDAFIGIGEPAELESSNHASFTNAEPSNEVGSGKAYNDFSSLDIKYILAKRGVAIEDTEKFMVIDLLPELNKEQLKDLICKAAERLATL
;
A
#
# COMPACT_ATOMS: atom_id res chain seq x y z
N MET A 1 -13.08 -22.75 -2.60
CA MET A 1 -12.92 -21.59 -3.50
C MET A 1 -12.58 -20.33 -2.71
N GLU A 2 -13.30 -19.99 -1.63
CA GLU A 2 -12.99 -18.84 -0.74
C GLU A 2 -11.53 -18.84 -0.23
N LYS A 3 -11.05 -19.95 0.33
CA LYS A 3 -9.66 -20.05 0.84
C LYS A 3 -8.58 -19.79 -0.22
N LEU A 4 -8.82 -20.15 -1.48
CA LEU A 4 -7.86 -19.94 -2.57
C LEU A 4 -7.81 -18.46 -2.99
N PHE A 5 -8.98 -17.84 -3.14
CA PHE A 5 -9.09 -16.43 -3.45
C PHE A 5 -8.51 -15.56 -2.34
N GLU A 6 -8.85 -15.84 -1.08
CA GLU A 6 -8.28 -15.15 0.09
C GLU A 6 -6.75 -15.26 0.11
N THR A 7 -6.20 -16.43 -0.22
CA THR A 7 -4.75 -16.64 -0.33
C THR A 7 -4.15 -15.76 -1.42
N LEU A 8 -4.78 -15.67 -2.60
CA LEU A 8 -4.32 -14.80 -3.68
C LEU A 8 -4.29 -13.34 -3.23
N VAL A 9 -5.38 -12.86 -2.64
CA VAL A 9 -5.51 -11.48 -2.14
C VAL A 9 -4.42 -11.19 -1.09
N TRP A 10 -4.23 -12.10 -0.14
CA TRP A 10 -3.22 -11.97 0.90
C TRP A 10 -1.80 -11.89 0.31
N LYS A 11 -1.48 -12.74 -0.67
CA LYS A 11 -0.16 -12.76 -1.31
C LYS A 11 0.06 -11.50 -2.15
N LEU A 12 -0.93 -11.09 -2.97
CA LEU A 12 -0.81 -9.90 -3.83
C LEU A 12 -0.58 -8.61 -3.04
N ARG A 13 -1.12 -8.52 -1.83
CA ARG A 13 -0.89 -7.39 -0.92
C ARG A 13 0.51 -7.33 -0.33
N ARG A 14 1.30 -8.40 -0.46
CA ARG A 14 2.62 -8.55 0.15
C ARG A 14 3.75 -8.60 -0.87
N GLY A 15 3.44 -8.80 -2.15
CA GLY A 15 4.44 -8.89 -3.19
C GLY A 15 3.86 -9.31 -4.52
N ILE A 16 4.68 -9.95 -5.35
CA ILE A 16 4.31 -10.42 -6.68
C ILE A 16 3.93 -11.89 -6.58
N VAL A 17 2.83 -12.25 -7.24
CA VAL A 17 2.24 -13.59 -7.17
C VAL A 17 1.96 -14.08 -8.57
N SER A 18 2.40 -15.31 -8.87
CA SER A 18 1.95 -16.04 -10.05
C SER A 18 0.61 -16.71 -9.75
N PHE A 19 -0.36 -16.60 -10.65
CA PHE A 19 -1.65 -17.27 -10.51
C PHE A 19 -2.26 -17.56 -11.88
N VAL A 20 -3.23 -18.48 -11.92
CA VAL A 20 -3.88 -18.92 -13.16
C VAL A 20 -5.37 -18.70 -13.03
N TYR A 21 -5.99 -18.11 -14.06
CA TYR A 21 -7.43 -18.03 -14.17
C TYR A 21 -7.93 -18.35 -15.58
N ARG A 22 -9.16 -18.88 -15.66
CA ARG A 22 -9.82 -19.17 -16.93
C ARG A 22 -10.45 -17.93 -17.54
N LYS A 23 -10.18 -17.68 -18.81
CA LYS A 23 -10.82 -16.64 -19.59
C LYS A 23 -12.23 -17.06 -20.03
N LYS A 24 -13.02 -16.10 -20.53
CA LYS A 24 -14.36 -16.35 -21.09
C LYS A 24 -14.36 -17.34 -22.27
N ASP A 25 -13.28 -17.40 -23.03
CA ASP A 25 -13.12 -18.32 -24.18
C ASP A 25 -12.66 -19.74 -23.77
N GLY A 26 -12.58 -20.02 -22.46
CA GLY A 26 -12.15 -21.32 -21.93
C GLY A 26 -10.63 -21.49 -21.83
N THR A 27 -9.83 -20.61 -22.44
CA THR A 27 -8.37 -20.67 -22.32
C THR A 27 -7.89 -20.20 -20.95
N GLU A 28 -6.73 -20.67 -20.50
CA GLU A 28 -6.14 -20.25 -19.24
C GLU A 28 -5.15 -19.11 -19.45
N ARG A 29 -5.10 -18.19 -18.48
CA ARG A 29 -4.07 -17.16 -18.42
C ARG A 29 -3.22 -17.40 -17.19
N HIS A 30 -1.92 -17.54 -17.42
CA HIS A 30 -0.90 -17.44 -16.39
C HIS A 30 -0.54 -15.96 -16.22
N ALA A 31 -0.70 -15.44 -15.01
CA ALA A 31 -0.50 -14.03 -14.70
C ALA A 31 0.47 -13.86 -13.53
N CYS A 32 1.34 -12.87 -13.63
CA CYS A 32 2.13 -12.35 -12.51
C CYS A 32 1.55 -11.01 -12.09
N GLY A 33 0.97 -10.95 -10.88
CA GLY A 33 0.27 -9.77 -10.40
C GLY A 33 0.80 -9.23 -9.08
N THR A 34 0.44 -7.99 -8.75
CA THR A 34 0.64 -7.39 -7.43
C THR A 34 -0.45 -6.38 -7.09
N LEU A 35 -0.68 -6.20 -5.79
CA LEU A 35 -1.41 -5.07 -5.20
C LEU A 35 -0.53 -4.29 -4.21
N TYR A 36 0.71 -4.73 -3.99
CA TYR A 36 1.62 -4.15 -3.02
C TYR A 36 1.94 -2.70 -3.37
N GLY A 37 1.58 -1.78 -2.47
CA GLY A 37 1.85 -0.35 -2.61
C GLY A 37 1.09 0.34 -3.75
N ILE A 38 0.15 -0.33 -4.42
CA ILE A 38 -0.62 0.25 -5.55
C ILE A 38 -2.09 -0.17 -5.60
N GLY A 39 -2.55 -1.02 -4.67
CA GLY A 39 -3.94 -1.47 -4.62
C GLY A 39 -4.95 -0.33 -4.47
N HIS A 40 -4.55 0.78 -3.85
CA HIS A 40 -5.36 2.01 -3.75
C HIS A 40 -5.53 2.75 -5.09
N THR A 41 -4.82 2.36 -6.15
CA THR A 41 -4.97 2.99 -7.49
C THR A 41 -6.06 2.31 -8.34
N ILE A 42 -6.68 1.23 -7.86
CA ILE A 42 -7.75 0.50 -8.58
C ILE A 42 -8.95 1.43 -8.75
N LYS A 43 -9.40 1.67 -9.99
CA LYS A 43 -10.63 2.43 -10.25
C LYS A 43 -11.85 1.51 -10.38
N GLY A 44 -13.04 2.04 -10.06
CA GLY A 44 -14.33 1.43 -10.43
C GLY A 44 -14.95 0.47 -9.41
N THR A 45 -14.52 0.50 -8.15
CA THR A 45 -15.07 -0.35 -7.06
C THR A 45 -16.30 0.24 -6.36
N SER A 46 -17.12 1.04 -7.07
CA SER A 46 -18.33 1.65 -6.47
C SER A 46 -19.30 0.60 -5.92
N LYS A 47 -20.09 0.94 -4.88
CA LYS A 47 -21.09 0.04 -4.27
C LYS A 47 -22.08 -0.57 -5.28
N HIS A 48 -22.36 0.11 -6.39
CA HIS A 48 -23.21 -0.41 -7.47
C HIS A 48 -22.56 -1.57 -8.26
N HIS A 49 -21.26 -1.82 -8.08
CA HIS A 49 -20.52 -2.93 -8.68
C HIS A 49 -20.24 -4.07 -7.68
N GLN A 50 -20.79 -4.01 -6.45
CA GLN A 50 -20.60 -5.03 -5.41
C GLN A 50 -21.24 -6.39 -5.72
N TYR A 51 -21.97 -6.51 -6.82
CA TYR A 51 -22.48 -7.78 -7.35
C TYR A 51 -21.58 -8.40 -8.42
N ASN A 52 -20.50 -7.73 -8.83
CA ASN A 52 -19.60 -8.28 -9.83
C ASN A 52 -18.51 -9.11 -9.16
N TYR A 53 -18.59 -10.42 -9.37
CA TYR A 53 -17.63 -11.48 -9.06
C TYR A 53 -16.24 -11.25 -9.68
N THR A 54 -15.79 -10.01 -9.94
CA THR A 54 -14.54 -9.69 -10.63
C THR A 54 -13.51 -9.12 -9.68
N PHE A 55 -12.29 -9.63 -9.75
CA PHE A 55 -11.15 -9.16 -8.98
C PHE A 55 -10.12 -8.48 -9.88
N ALA A 56 -9.65 -7.29 -9.46
CA ALA A 56 -8.66 -6.50 -10.18
C ALA A 56 -7.26 -6.67 -9.58
N TYR A 57 -6.24 -6.70 -10.45
CA TYR A 57 -4.83 -6.79 -10.08
C TYR A 57 -3.97 -5.99 -11.08
N TYR A 58 -2.79 -5.57 -10.65
CA TYR A 58 -1.81 -5.00 -11.57
C TYR A 58 -0.96 -6.13 -12.14
N ASP A 59 -1.06 -6.35 -13.44
CA ASP A 59 -0.27 -7.30 -14.20
C ASP A 59 1.14 -6.72 -14.41
N VAL A 60 2.12 -7.36 -13.79
CA VAL A 60 3.52 -6.91 -13.80
C VAL A 60 4.11 -7.03 -15.20
N ASP A 61 3.78 -8.10 -15.92
CA ASP A 61 4.29 -8.38 -17.26
C ASP A 61 3.74 -7.38 -18.28
N CYS A 62 2.45 -7.06 -18.18
CA CYS A 62 1.78 -6.11 -19.07
C CYS A 62 1.86 -4.64 -18.60
N LYS A 63 2.41 -4.38 -17.42
CA LYS A 63 2.49 -3.06 -16.78
C LYS A 63 1.13 -2.32 -16.74
N GLY A 64 0.09 -3.04 -16.33
CA GLY A 64 -1.27 -2.50 -16.37
C GLY A 64 -2.30 -3.23 -15.51
N TRP A 65 -3.38 -2.52 -15.20
CA TRP A 65 -4.53 -3.07 -14.49
C TRP A 65 -5.27 -4.07 -15.36
N ARG A 66 -5.57 -5.24 -14.80
CA ARG A 66 -6.45 -6.26 -15.37
C ARG A 66 -7.46 -6.71 -14.32
N SER A 67 -8.50 -7.40 -14.77
CA SER A 67 -9.45 -8.05 -13.87
C SER A 67 -9.90 -9.39 -14.44
N PHE A 68 -10.34 -10.27 -13.55
CA PHE A 68 -10.90 -11.58 -13.90
C PHE A 68 -12.04 -11.96 -12.95
N ILE A 69 -12.88 -12.92 -13.34
CA ILE A 69 -13.97 -13.42 -12.49
C ILE A 69 -13.38 -14.34 -11.41
N ILE A 70 -13.64 -14.10 -10.14
CA ILE A 70 -13.09 -14.82 -8.97
C ILE A 70 -13.33 -16.34 -9.09
N GLU A 71 -14.51 -16.75 -9.54
CA GLU A 71 -14.84 -18.17 -9.76
C GLU A 71 -13.96 -18.85 -10.81
N ASN A 72 -13.37 -18.06 -11.72
CA ASN A 72 -12.45 -18.56 -12.72
C ASN A 72 -11.02 -18.74 -12.19
N LEU A 73 -10.75 -18.46 -10.90
CA LEU A 73 -9.45 -18.70 -10.31
C LEU A 73 -9.17 -20.21 -10.27
N VAL A 74 -8.09 -20.62 -10.94
CA VAL A 74 -7.68 -22.03 -11.04
C VAL A 74 -6.58 -22.33 -10.01
N GLU A 75 -5.56 -21.49 -9.94
CA GLU A 75 -4.37 -21.77 -9.14
C GLU A 75 -3.74 -20.48 -8.59
N VAL A 76 -3.12 -20.58 -7.41
CA VAL A 76 -2.32 -19.52 -6.79
C VAL A 76 -0.94 -20.07 -6.47
N GLY A 77 0.07 -19.61 -7.20
CA GLY A 77 1.47 -19.98 -7.02
C GLY A 77 2.16 -19.20 -5.90
N GLU A 78 3.49 -19.15 -5.96
CA GLU A 78 4.30 -18.62 -4.86
C GLU A 78 4.22 -17.09 -4.73
N LEU A 79 4.40 -16.62 -3.49
CA LEU A 79 4.60 -15.22 -3.19
C LEU A 79 6.09 -14.92 -3.29
N ARG A 80 6.47 -14.04 -4.21
CA ARG A 80 7.79 -13.44 -4.23
C ARG A 80 7.72 -12.04 -3.64
N GLN A 81 8.61 -11.73 -2.70
CA GLN A 81 8.75 -10.35 -2.23
C GLN A 81 9.22 -9.47 -3.38
N SER A 82 8.49 -8.39 -3.67
CA SER A 82 8.92 -7.40 -4.66
C SER A 82 10.17 -6.69 -4.17
N THR A 83 11.13 -6.45 -5.05
CA THR A 83 12.27 -5.59 -4.72
C THR A 83 11.85 -4.12 -4.68
N ILE A 84 12.66 -3.28 -4.02
CA ILE A 84 12.47 -1.83 -4.02
C ILE A 84 12.42 -1.29 -5.46
N ASP A 85 13.26 -1.82 -6.34
CA ASP A 85 13.34 -1.41 -7.75
C ASP A 85 12.10 -1.81 -8.55
N GLU A 86 11.52 -2.98 -8.27
CA GLU A 86 10.29 -3.43 -8.93
C GLU A 86 9.10 -2.57 -8.53
N HIS A 87 8.97 -2.24 -7.24
CA HIS A 87 7.95 -1.30 -6.78
C HIS A 87 8.15 0.08 -7.42
N HIS A 88 9.38 0.57 -7.46
CA HIS A 88 9.71 1.82 -8.14
C HIS A 88 9.31 1.81 -9.62
N ASN A 89 9.63 0.73 -10.34
CA ASN A 89 9.30 0.57 -11.77
C ASN A 89 7.79 0.55 -12.02
N ILE A 90 7.00 -0.05 -11.11
CA ILE A 90 5.54 -0.04 -11.17
C ILE A 90 5.03 1.40 -10.99
N CYS A 91 5.47 2.10 -9.94
CA CYS A 91 5.08 3.48 -9.70
C CYS A 91 5.51 4.41 -10.85
N LEU A 92 6.68 4.17 -11.44
CA LEU A 92 7.15 4.89 -12.62
C LEU A 92 6.19 4.70 -13.80
N ALA A 93 5.73 3.47 -14.06
CA ALA A 93 4.75 3.21 -15.12
C ALA A 93 3.42 3.94 -14.88
N LEU A 94 2.97 4.04 -13.62
CA LEU A 94 1.78 4.81 -13.26
C LEU A 94 1.98 6.33 -13.46
N VAL A 95 3.16 6.85 -13.11
CA VAL A 95 3.53 8.25 -13.34
C VAL A 95 3.65 8.57 -14.84
N VAL A 96 4.12 7.63 -15.67
CA VAL A 96 4.10 7.79 -17.14
C VAL A 96 2.67 7.97 -17.64
N LYS A 97 1.70 7.19 -17.14
CA LYS A 97 0.28 7.37 -17.48
C LYS A 97 -0.26 8.74 -17.02
N LEU A 98 0.19 9.23 -15.86
CA LEU A 98 -0.15 10.58 -15.41
C LEU A 98 0.39 11.64 -16.38
N LYS A 99 1.65 11.51 -16.83
CA LYS A 99 2.25 12.41 -17.83
C LYS A 99 1.45 12.41 -19.13
N GLU A 100 1.10 11.24 -19.64
CA GLU A 100 0.30 11.10 -20.86
C GLU A 100 -1.07 11.77 -20.73
N LYS A 101 -1.74 11.60 -19.58
CA LYS A 101 -3.03 12.25 -19.31
C LYS A 101 -2.88 13.77 -19.22
N MET A 102 -1.86 14.28 -18.52
CA MET A 102 -1.58 15.72 -18.45
C MET A 102 -1.28 16.32 -19.83
N LYS A 103 -0.57 15.61 -20.72
CA LYS A 103 -0.36 16.09 -22.11
C LYS A 103 -1.66 16.19 -22.89
N LYS A 104 -2.56 15.23 -22.69
CA LYS A 104 -3.81 15.13 -23.45
C LYS A 104 -4.88 16.09 -22.94
N GLU A 105 -5.00 16.23 -21.62
CA GLU A 105 -6.13 16.89 -20.95
C GLU A 105 -5.72 18.17 -20.20
N GLY A 106 -4.41 18.43 -20.05
CA GLY A 106 -3.90 19.55 -19.27
C GLY A 106 -4.04 19.30 -17.77
N LYS A 107 -4.85 20.14 -17.10
CA LYS A 107 -5.06 20.07 -15.64
C LYS A 107 -5.61 18.70 -15.26
N THR A 108 -4.84 17.95 -14.47
CA THR A 108 -5.16 16.58 -14.08
C THR A 108 -5.14 16.43 -12.56
N ALA A 109 -6.19 15.85 -11.99
CA ALA A 109 -6.25 15.48 -10.58
C ALA A 109 -5.47 14.18 -10.32
N PHE A 110 -4.74 14.14 -9.21
CA PHE A 110 -4.02 12.96 -8.74
C PHE A 110 -3.71 13.05 -7.24
N ALA A 111 -3.19 11.98 -6.66
CA ALA A 111 -2.77 11.93 -5.28
C ALA A 111 -1.40 11.27 -5.10
N TYR A 112 -0.74 11.62 -4.00
CA TYR A 112 0.48 10.97 -3.53
C TYR A 112 0.65 11.12 -2.01
N ARG A 113 1.46 10.24 -1.42
CA ARG A 113 1.78 10.26 0.01
C ARG A 113 2.90 11.25 0.28
N LYS A 114 2.73 12.13 1.27
CA LYS A 114 3.79 13.01 1.76
C LYS A 114 4.77 12.25 2.66
N ALA A 115 5.92 12.87 2.94
CA ALA A 115 6.92 12.32 3.85
C ALA A 115 6.38 12.14 5.29
N ASP A 116 5.44 12.99 5.70
CA ASP A 116 4.72 12.89 6.98
C ASP A 116 3.63 11.80 7.01
N GLY A 117 3.50 11.01 5.94
CA GLY A 117 2.53 9.92 5.81
C GLY A 117 1.13 10.35 5.39
N THR A 118 0.80 11.64 5.42
CA THR A 118 -0.52 12.13 5.01
C THR A 118 -0.65 12.18 3.49
N ILE A 119 -1.89 12.07 2.99
CA ILE A 119 -2.18 12.08 1.55
C ILE A 119 -2.31 13.53 1.07
N ARG A 120 -1.67 13.84 -0.05
CA ARG A 120 -1.97 15.05 -0.81
C ARG A 120 -2.81 14.68 -2.03
N TYR A 121 -3.93 15.35 -2.17
CA TYR A 121 -4.67 15.47 -3.42
C TYR A 121 -4.25 16.77 -4.10
N ALA A 122 -3.96 16.71 -5.40
CA ALA A 122 -3.47 17.85 -6.16
C ALA A 122 -4.06 17.86 -7.55
N HIS A 123 -4.28 19.05 -8.08
CA HIS A 123 -4.46 19.25 -9.51
C HIS A 123 -3.20 19.84 -10.11
N GLY A 124 -2.59 19.12 -11.04
CA GLY A 124 -1.35 19.54 -11.66
C GLY A 124 -1.36 19.54 -13.17
N ILE A 125 -0.40 20.27 -13.72
CA ILE A 125 0.03 20.21 -15.12
C ILE A 125 1.50 19.82 -15.16
N LEU A 126 1.99 19.44 -16.35
CA LEU A 126 3.41 19.19 -16.53
C LEU A 126 4.21 20.44 -16.20
N SER A 127 5.25 20.28 -15.38
CA SER A 127 6.28 21.29 -15.24
C SER A 127 7.29 21.17 -16.38
N ASP A 128 7.91 22.29 -16.73
CA ASP A 128 9.07 22.36 -17.62
C ASP A 128 10.33 21.72 -16.99
N ASN A 129 10.37 21.64 -15.66
CA ASN A 129 11.46 21.00 -14.92
C ASN A 129 11.31 19.47 -14.93
N ILE A 130 12.40 18.79 -15.28
CA ILE A 130 12.48 17.32 -15.31
C ILE A 130 13.51 16.86 -14.28
N ASP A 131 13.11 15.93 -13.41
CA ASP A 131 14.05 15.23 -12.54
C ASP A 131 14.85 14.20 -13.35
N VAL A 132 16.14 14.46 -13.52
CA VAL A 132 17.07 13.57 -14.22
C VAL A 132 17.42 12.32 -13.43
N SER A 133 17.17 12.31 -12.10
CA SER A 133 17.42 11.13 -11.27
C SER A 133 16.39 10.02 -11.45
N GLY A 134 15.24 10.35 -12.04
CA GLY A 134 14.12 9.41 -12.21
C GLY A 134 13.47 8.98 -10.90
N ARG A 135 13.71 9.69 -9.79
CA ARG A 135 13.19 9.36 -8.45
C ARG A 135 11.99 10.22 -8.07
N TYR A 136 11.86 11.38 -8.69
CA TYR A 136 10.82 12.35 -8.42
C TYR A 136 9.99 12.65 -9.66
N PHE A 137 8.73 12.95 -9.42
CA PHE A 137 7.88 13.58 -10.40
C PHE A 137 7.71 15.05 -10.02
N VAL A 138 8.01 15.95 -10.96
CA VAL A 138 7.88 17.40 -10.81
C VAL A 138 6.66 17.85 -11.61
N TYR A 139 5.85 18.73 -11.00
CA TYR A 139 4.62 19.24 -11.59
C TYR A 139 4.33 20.65 -11.08
N PHE A 140 3.54 21.41 -11.83
CA PHE A 140 3.01 22.68 -11.36
C PHE A 140 1.65 22.43 -10.69
N ASP A 141 1.56 22.70 -9.39
CA ASP A 141 0.34 22.59 -8.59
C ASP A 141 -0.57 23.79 -8.88
N THR A 142 -1.66 23.54 -9.60
CA THR A 142 -2.59 24.60 -10.01
C THR A 142 -3.47 25.11 -8.87
N ASP A 143 -3.60 24.36 -7.77
CA ASP A 143 -4.38 24.80 -6.61
C ASP A 143 -3.55 25.71 -5.71
N LYS A 144 -2.23 25.56 -5.73
CA LYS A 144 -1.29 26.35 -4.93
C LYS A 144 -0.52 27.39 -5.73
N GLY A 145 -0.52 27.30 -7.06
CA GLY A 145 0.19 28.22 -7.94
C GLY A 145 1.71 28.09 -7.82
N GLU A 146 2.22 26.91 -7.48
CA GLU A 146 3.65 26.69 -7.29
C GLU A 146 4.12 25.35 -7.89
N GLU A 147 5.41 25.26 -8.19
CA GLU A 147 6.01 23.98 -8.54
C GLU A 147 6.16 23.11 -7.30
N ARG A 148 5.82 21.83 -7.45
CA ARG A 148 5.99 20.81 -6.42
C ARG A 148 6.62 19.56 -7.02
N LYS A 149 7.17 18.73 -6.13
CA LYS A 149 7.65 17.40 -6.49
C LYS A 149 7.25 16.36 -5.46
N PHE A 150 7.14 15.11 -5.91
CA PHE A 150 6.94 13.96 -5.03
C PHE A 150 7.79 12.78 -5.48
N ARG A 151 8.15 11.90 -4.52
CA ARG A 151 8.86 10.65 -4.84
C ARG A 151 7.95 9.75 -5.65
N ILE A 152 8.42 9.21 -6.76
CA ILE A 152 7.61 8.33 -7.62
C ILE A 152 7.01 7.16 -6.81
N ASP A 153 7.78 6.59 -5.88
CA ASP A 153 7.34 5.52 -4.97
C ASP A 153 6.11 5.90 -4.11
N ALA A 154 5.87 7.19 -3.90
CA ALA A 154 4.77 7.69 -3.09
C ALA A 154 3.50 7.95 -3.90
N PHE A 155 3.49 7.66 -5.21
CA PHE A 155 2.35 7.92 -6.06
C PHE A 155 1.12 7.11 -5.64
N ILE A 156 -0.02 7.79 -5.49
CA ILE A 156 -1.28 7.13 -5.09
C ILE A 156 -2.17 6.85 -6.29
N GLY A 157 -2.27 7.74 -7.26
CA GLY A 157 -3.12 7.48 -8.41
C GLY A 157 -3.64 8.75 -9.04
N ILE A 158 -4.34 8.57 -10.16
CA ILE A 158 -4.88 9.65 -10.99
C ILE A 158 -6.38 9.73 -10.71
N GLY A 159 -6.93 10.90 -10.45
CA GLY A 159 -8.35 11.13 -10.24
C GLY A 159 -8.63 12.05 -9.06
N GLU A 160 -9.91 12.42 -8.93
CA GLU A 160 -10.42 13.21 -7.83
C GLU A 160 -10.44 12.42 -6.51
N PRO A 161 -10.45 13.11 -5.34
CA PRO A 161 -10.57 12.44 -4.04
C PRO A 161 -11.72 11.43 -3.99
N ALA A 162 -12.91 11.78 -4.50
CA ALA A 162 -14.07 10.88 -4.53
C ALA A 162 -13.83 9.60 -5.35
N GLU A 163 -13.08 9.68 -6.45
CA GLU A 163 -12.72 8.51 -7.26
C GLU A 163 -11.73 7.60 -6.52
N LEU A 164 -10.75 8.22 -5.84
CA LEU A 164 -9.69 7.53 -5.09
C LEU A 164 -10.14 7.03 -3.72
N GLU A 165 -11.20 7.61 -3.16
CA GLU A 165 -11.83 7.19 -1.91
C GLU A 165 -12.91 6.13 -2.14
N SER A 166 -13.54 6.09 -3.32
CA SER A 166 -14.42 4.97 -3.70
C SER A 166 -13.66 3.64 -3.88
N SER A 167 -12.36 3.72 -4.17
CA SER A 167 -11.40 2.60 -4.08
C SER A 167 -10.91 2.31 -2.67
N ASN A 168 -11.09 3.26 -1.75
CA ASN A 168 -10.79 3.09 -0.33
C ASN A 168 -11.90 2.38 0.46
N HIS A 169 -12.91 1.76 -0.18
CA HIS A 169 -13.71 0.75 0.54
C HIS A 169 -12.97 -0.58 0.75
N ALA A 170 -11.74 -0.67 0.25
CA ALA A 170 -10.65 -1.45 0.82
C ALA A 170 -9.87 -0.62 1.86
N SER A 171 -10.57 0.04 2.78
CA SER A 171 -10.00 0.49 4.04
C SER A 171 -9.67 -0.77 4.82
N PHE A 172 -8.54 -1.40 4.51
CA PHE A 172 -8.00 -2.44 5.37
C PHE A 172 -7.19 -1.73 6.43
N THR A 173 -7.93 -1.16 7.38
CA THR A 173 -7.45 -1.13 8.75
C THR A 173 -6.93 -2.53 9.07
N ASN A 174 -5.79 -2.63 9.73
CA ASN A 174 -5.50 -3.81 10.53
C ASN A 174 -6.51 -3.82 11.68
N ALA A 175 -7.76 -4.16 11.39
CA ALA A 175 -8.78 -4.41 12.40
C ALA A 175 -8.98 -5.93 12.43
N GLU A 176 -8.39 -6.55 13.45
CA GLU A 176 -9.04 -7.72 14.05
C GLU A 176 -10.44 -7.31 14.56
N PRO A 177 -11.39 -8.26 14.66
CA PRO A 177 -12.80 -7.96 14.81
C PRO A 177 -13.07 -7.21 16.11
N SER A 178 -13.85 -6.13 16.02
CA SER A 178 -14.47 -5.49 17.17
C SER A 178 -15.57 -6.40 17.71
N ASN A 179 -15.39 -6.87 18.95
CA ASN A 179 -16.49 -7.07 19.87
C ASN A 179 -16.35 -6.08 21.03
N GLU A 180 -17.51 -5.67 21.52
CA GLU A 180 -17.83 -4.44 22.24
C GLU A 180 -17.20 -4.22 23.64
N VAL A 181 -17.10 -2.91 23.94
CA VAL A 181 -17.35 -2.21 25.23
C VAL A 181 -16.53 -2.60 26.48
N GLY A 182 -15.69 -1.65 26.90
CA GLY A 182 -15.59 -1.16 28.27
C GLY A 182 -15.19 -2.15 29.37
N SER A 183 -13.88 -2.38 29.53
CA SER A 183 -13.28 -2.77 30.82
C SER A 183 -11.78 -2.51 30.72
N GLY A 184 -11.14 -2.01 31.78
CA GLY A 184 -9.73 -1.62 31.78
C GLY A 184 -8.86 -2.72 31.17
N LYS A 185 -8.31 -2.47 29.98
CA LYS A 185 -7.43 -3.44 29.31
C LYS A 185 -6.19 -3.63 30.16
N ALA A 186 -6.11 -4.78 30.83
CA ALA A 186 -4.91 -5.22 31.51
C ALA A 186 -3.88 -5.60 30.45
N TYR A 187 -3.00 -4.67 30.12
CA TYR A 187 -1.82 -4.97 29.31
C TYR A 187 -0.87 -5.87 30.09
N ASN A 188 -0.14 -6.72 29.37
CA ASN A 188 1.02 -7.40 29.93
C ASN A 188 1.95 -6.39 30.64
N ASP A 189 2.53 -6.79 31.78
CA ASP A 189 3.50 -5.96 32.47
C ASP A 189 4.83 -5.96 31.70
N PHE A 190 5.24 -4.77 31.27
CA PHE A 190 6.48 -4.54 30.53
C PHE A 190 7.56 -3.89 31.40
N SER A 191 7.32 -3.75 32.71
CA SER A 191 8.27 -3.15 33.65
C SER A 191 9.62 -3.88 33.69
N SER A 192 9.61 -5.18 33.39
CA SER A 192 10.80 -6.05 33.33
C SER A 192 11.53 -6.01 31.99
N LEU A 193 10.97 -5.37 30.96
CA LEU A 193 11.60 -5.28 29.64
C LEU A 193 12.69 -4.20 29.66
N ASP A 194 13.94 -4.62 29.90
CA ASP A 194 15.09 -3.72 29.88
C ASP A 194 15.51 -3.42 28.43
N ILE A 195 14.83 -2.43 27.85
CA ILE A 195 15.11 -1.95 26.49
C ILE A 195 16.57 -1.48 26.37
N LYS A 196 17.17 -0.90 27.43
CA LYS A 196 18.56 -0.44 27.38
C LYS A 196 19.52 -1.61 27.20
N TYR A 197 19.28 -2.70 27.94
CA TYR A 197 20.07 -3.92 27.80
C TYR A 197 19.88 -4.58 26.43
N ILE A 198 18.64 -4.62 25.91
CA ILE A 198 18.34 -5.19 24.58
C ILE A 198 19.05 -4.40 23.47
N LEU A 199 19.04 -3.08 23.54
CA LEU A 199 19.74 -2.20 22.61
C LEU A 199 21.26 -2.40 22.69
N ALA A 200 21.82 -2.45 23.90
CA ALA A 200 23.24 -2.66 24.13
C ALA A 200 23.73 -4.02 23.59
N LYS A 201 22.96 -5.11 23.79
CA LYS A 201 23.25 -6.44 23.23
C LYS A 201 23.35 -6.43 21.70
N ARG A 202 22.69 -5.47 21.04
CA ARG A 202 22.70 -5.28 19.59
C ARG A 202 23.64 -4.18 19.11
N GLY A 203 24.45 -3.61 20.01
CA GLY A 203 25.38 -2.54 19.70
C GLY A 203 24.72 -1.21 19.37
N VAL A 204 23.46 -1.01 19.78
CA VAL A 204 22.72 0.24 19.56
C VAL A 204 22.81 1.09 20.83
N ALA A 205 23.35 2.30 20.70
CA ALA A 205 23.38 3.28 21.78
C ALA A 205 21.98 3.88 22.02
N ILE A 206 21.68 4.34 23.23
CA ILE A 206 20.32 4.79 23.58
C ILE A 206 19.95 6.10 22.86
N GLU A 207 20.95 6.90 22.53
CA GLU A 207 20.88 8.10 21.71
C GLU A 207 20.59 7.82 20.22
N ASP A 208 20.77 6.58 19.76
CA ASP A 208 20.49 6.13 18.39
C ASP A 208 19.16 5.37 18.27
N THR A 209 18.26 5.53 19.24
CA THR A 209 16.98 4.80 19.33
C THR A 209 16.04 5.02 18.15
N GLU A 210 16.21 6.09 17.35
CA GLU A 210 15.48 6.30 16.10
C GLU A 210 15.77 5.22 15.03
N LYS A 211 16.91 4.53 15.15
CA LYS A 211 17.30 3.43 14.26
C LYS A 211 16.76 2.07 14.71
N PHE A 212 16.13 2.01 15.89
CA PHE A 212 15.58 0.78 16.46
C PHE A 212 14.08 0.72 16.24
N MET A 213 13.63 -0.29 15.50
CA MET A 213 12.23 -0.46 15.17
C MET A 213 11.55 -1.43 16.13
N VAL A 214 10.25 -1.29 16.34
CA VAL A 214 9.48 -2.22 17.21
C VAL A 214 9.59 -3.68 16.72
N ILE A 215 9.75 -3.90 15.42
CA ILE A 215 9.98 -5.23 14.84
C ILE A 215 11.29 -5.87 15.34
N ASP A 216 12.26 -5.08 15.78
CA ASP A 216 13.52 -5.60 16.30
C ASP A 216 13.32 -6.32 17.64
N LEU A 217 12.20 -6.10 18.34
CA LEU A 217 11.86 -6.79 19.58
C LEU A 217 11.23 -8.18 19.36
N LEU A 218 10.98 -8.59 18.10
CA LEU A 218 10.41 -9.91 17.78
C LEU A 218 11.15 -11.12 18.39
N PRO A 219 12.49 -11.12 18.54
CA PRO A 219 13.19 -12.23 19.17
C PRO A 219 13.07 -12.27 20.71
N GLU A 220 12.66 -11.16 21.34
CA GLU A 220 12.64 -11.01 22.80
C GLU A 220 11.20 -11.01 23.35
N LEU A 221 10.19 -10.84 22.49
CA LEU A 221 8.78 -10.79 22.84
C LEU A 221 7.96 -11.78 22.01
N ASN A 222 7.00 -12.46 22.64
CA ASN A 222 6.03 -13.25 21.90
C ASN A 222 5.01 -12.35 21.17
N LYS A 223 4.22 -12.95 20.27
CA LYS A 223 3.27 -12.22 19.41
C LYS A 223 2.24 -11.42 20.21
N GLU A 224 1.78 -11.92 21.35
CA GLU A 224 0.80 -11.24 22.21
C GLU A 224 1.43 -10.06 22.94
N GLN A 225 2.62 -10.25 23.50
CA GLN A 225 3.39 -9.18 24.16
C GLN A 225 3.74 -8.05 23.18
N LEU A 226 4.10 -8.37 21.94
CA LEU A 226 4.38 -7.37 20.92
C LEU A 226 3.12 -6.58 20.53
N LYS A 227 1.99 -7.27 20.38
CA LYS A 227 0.69 -6.63 20.09
C LYS A 227 0.30 -5.66 21.20
N ASP A 228 0.42 -6.08 22.45
CA ASP A 228 0.11 -5.25 23.62
C ASP A 228 1.04 -4.03 23.73
N LEU A 229 2.33 -4.19 23.46
CA LEU A 229 3.30 -3.10 23.47
C LEU A 229 2.96 -2.04 22.41
N ILE A 230 2.60 -2.47 21.20
CA ILE A 230 2.19 -1.57 20.10
C ILE A 230 0.89 -0.84 20.46
N CYS A 231 -0.11 -1.55 20.99
CA CYS A 231 -1.37 -0.94 21.41
C CYS A 231 -1.14 0.12 22.50
N LYS A 232 -0.35 -0.21 23.53
CA LYS A 232 -0.04 0.70 24.64
C LYS A 232 0.76 1.92 24.19
N ALA A 233 1.70 1.76 23.25
CA ALA A 233 2.45 2.87 22.66
C ALA A 233 1.54 3.79 21.82
N ALA A 234 0.65 3.21 21.01
CA ALA A 234 -0.32 3.94 20.21
C ALA A 234 -1.33 4.71 21.08
N GLU A 235 -1.83 4.09 22.15
CA GLU A 235 -2.69 4.76 23.13
C GLU A 235 -1.97 5.90 23.82
N ARG A 236 -0.73 5.71 24.27
CA ARG A 236 0.06 6.77 24.89
C ARG A 236 0.31 7.93 23.92
N LEU A 237 0.64 7.64 22.65
CA LEU A 237 0.80 8.65 21.59
C LEU A 237 -0.48 9.43 21.32
N ALA A 238 -1.65 8.79 21.42
CA ALA A 238 -2.93 9.46 21.27
C ALA A 238 -3.29 10.35 22.48
N THR A 239 -2.65 10.13 23.63
CA THR A 239 -2.86 10.91 24.87
C THR A 239 -1.77 11.94 25.17
N LEU A 240 -0.72 12.02 24.35
CA LEU A 240 0.35 13.03 24.39
C LEU A 240 -0.02 14.24 23.54
#